data_AF-A0A133XEK7-F1
#
_entry.id   AF-A0A133XEK7-F1
#
_cell.length_a   1.000
_cell.length_b   1.000
_cell.length_c   1.000
_cell.angle_alpha   90.00
_cell.angle_beta   90.00
_cell.angle_gamma   90.00
#
_symmetry.space_group_name_H-M   'P 1'
#
loop_
_entity.id
_entity.type
_entity.pdbx_description
1 polymer ?
#
loop_
_entity_poly.entity_id
_entity_poly.type
_entity_poly.pdbx_seq_one_letter_code
_entity_poly.pdbx_strand_id
1 'polypeptide(L)'
;MRPLLALLAMIALPALAEDKNGAEVYESTCKECHGDGKLNAPRLGDSKRWGGLVREGLNELVPTALRGIRQMPAKGGNPALSDLEVARGVIFMANAGGGKFSEPTPADIARWRKKADASKKK
;
A
#
# COMPACT_ATOMS: atom_id res chain seq x y z
N MET A 1 4.14 59.96 17.21
CA MET A 1 3.64 58.60 17.50
C MET A 1 3.04 58.02 16.23
N ARG A 2 3.77 57.15 15.51
CA ARG A 2 3.27 56.41 14.34
C ARG A 2 3.57 54.93 14.61
N PRO A 3 2.59 54.03 14.64
CA PRO A 3 2.85 52.64 14.96
C PRO A 3 3.58 51.99 13.78
N LEU A 4 4.69 51.31 14.07
CA LEU A 4 5.35 50.40 13.14
C LEU A 4 4.32 49.34 12.71
N LEU A 5 4.02 49.23 11.41
CA LEU A 5 3.44 48.02 10.84
C LEU A 5 4.50 46.92 10.91
N ALA A 6 4.33 45.97 11.83
CA ALA A 6 5.06 44.72 11.83
C ALA A 6 4.48 43.81 10.74
N LEU A 7 5.23 43.62 9.65
CA LEU A 7 4.93 42.63 8.62
C LEU A 7 5.28 41.24 9.18
N LEU A 8 4.27 40.52 9.68
CA LEU A 8 4.41 39.13 10.11
C LEU A 8 4.47 38.24 8.85
N ALA A 9 5.67 37.89 8.41
CA ALA A 9 5.86 36.88 7.38
C ALA A 9 5.55 35.49 7.97
N MET A 10 4.43 34.89 7.57
CA MET A 10 4.14 33.48 7.88
C MET A 10 5.02 32.58 7.02
N ILE A 11 6.02 31.96 7.65
CA ILE A 11 6.77 30.86 7.05
C ILE A 11 5.85 29.63 7.06
N ALA A 12 5.23 29.32 5.93
CA ALA A 12 4.58 28.04 5.73
C ALA A 12 5.67 26.97 5.58
N LEU A 13 5.91 26.17 6.62
CA LEU A 13 6.69 24.95 6.47
C LEU A 13 5.89 23.95 5.62
N PRO A 14 6.50 23.30 4.63
CA PRO A 14 5.83 22.21 3.94
C PRO A 14 5.62 21.07 4.95
N ALA A 15 4.36 20.74 5.20
CA ALA A 15 4.02 19.50 5.87
C ALA A 15 4.51 18.36 4.96
N LEU A 16 5.59 17.69 5.35
CA LEU A 16 5.97 16.41 4.76
C LEU A 16 4.82 15.46 5.08
N ALA A 17 3.98 15.16 4.10
CA ALA A 17 2.90 14.20 4.27
C ALA A 17 3.52 12.87 4.71
N GLU A 18 3.12 12.40 5.89
CA GLU A 18 3.56 11.11 6.41
C GLU A 18 2.99 9.97 5.54
N ASP A 19 3.80 8.94 5.28
CA ASP A 19 3.34 7.77 4.51
C ASP A 19 2.13 7.12 5.19
N LYS A 20 1.08 6.83 4.42
CA LYS A 20 -0.13 6.21 4.96
C LYS A 20 0.15 4.84 5.59
N ASN A 21 -0.64 4.51 6.60
CA ASN A 21 -0.67 3.16 7.16
C ASN A 21 -1.50 2.19 6.29
N GLY A 22 -1.43 0.89 6.59
CA GLY A 22 -2.08 -0.14 5.76
C GLY A 22 -3.62 -0.05 5.71
N ALA A 23 -4.26 0.37 6.80
CA ALA A 23 -5.71 0.55 6.84
C ALA A 23 -6.13 1.76 5.98
N GLU A 24 -5.39 2.86 6.04
CA GLU A 24 -5.64 4.05 5.21
C GLU A 24 -5.46 3.76 3.72
N VAL A 25 -4.43 2.99 3.35
CA VAL A 25 -4.22 2.56 1.96
C VAL A 25 -5.35 1.64 1.50
N TYR A 26 -5.79 0.72 2.37
CA TYR A 26 -6.93 -0.14 2.06
C TYR A 26 -8.19 0.67 1.79
N GLU A 27 -8.57 1.58 2.70
CA GLU A 27 -9.78 2.38 2.57
C GLU A 27 -9.76 3.30 1.34
N SER A 28 -8.63 3.93 1.05
CA SER A 28 -8.51 4.88 -0.05
C SER A 28 -8.34 4.25 -1.43
N THR A 29 -7.82 3.01 -1.52
CA THR A 29 -7.47 2.39 -2.81
C THR A 29 -7.93 0.95 -2.94
N CYS A 30 -7.57 0.06 -2.00
CA CYS A 30 -7.75 -1.38 -2.20
C CYS A 30 -9.21 -1.85 -2.04
N LYS A 31 -9.98 -1.16 -1.19
CA LYS A 31 -11.37 -1.51 -0.83
C LYS A 31 -12.32 -1.54 -2.02
N GLU A 32 -12.09 -0.70 -3.03
CA GLU A 32 -12.92 -0.63 -4.25
C GLU A 32 -13.11 -2.00 -4.90
N CYS A 33 -12.09 -2.86 -4.84
CA CYS A 33 -12.19 -4.24 -5.32
C CYS A 33 -12.30 -5.25 -4.17
N HIS A 34 -11.54 -5.05 -3.09
CA HIS A 34 -11.38 -6.06 -2.03
C HIS A 34 -12.42 -5.96 -0.89
N GLY A 35 -13.30 -4.96 -0.86
CA GLY A 35 -14.41 -4.90 0.10
C GLY A 35 -15.47 -5.96 -0.20
N ASP A 36 -16.05 -5.90 -1.39
CA ASP A 36 -17.12 -6.80 -1.83
C ASP A 36 -16.65 -7.88 -2.81
N GLY A 37 -15.36 -7.90 -3.16
CA GLY A 37 -14.77 -8.94 -4.00
C GLY A 37 -15.06 -8.76 -5.50
N LYS A 38 -15.19 -7.51 -5.94
CA LYS A 38 -15.40 -7.11 -7.35
C LYS A 38 -14.37 -7.79 -8.26
N LEU A 39 -14.78 -8.21 -9.45
CA LEU A 39 -13.94 -8.94 -10.41
C LEU A 39 -13.28 -10.21 -9.82
N ASN A 40 -13.94 -10.86 -8.85
CA ASN A 40 -13.39 -11.96 -8.08
C ASN A 40 -12.12 -11.58 -7.29
N ALA A 41 -12.00 -10.37 -6.77
CA ALA A 41 -10.94 -10.04 -5.82
C ALA A 41 -11.15 -10.78 -4.48
N PRO A 42 -10.09 -11.25 -3.80
CA PRO A 42 -10.21 -11.85 -2.46
C PRO A 42 -10.70 -10.81 -1.45
N ARG A 43 -11.84 -11.05 -0.83
CA ARG A 43 -12.46 -10.12 0.11
C ARG A 43 -11.61 -9.97 1.38
N LEU A 44 -11.55 -8.77 1.93
CA LEU A 44 -10.90 -8.55 3.23
C LEU A 44 -11.53 -9.48 4.29
N GLY A 45 -10.69 -10.14 5.10
CA GLY A 45 -11.16 -11.02 6.17
C GLY A 45 -11.64 -12.41 5.74
N ASP A 46 -11.67 -12.73 4.44
CA ASP A 46 -12.01 -14.08 3.98
C ASP A 46 -10.84 -15.06 4.21
N SER A 47 -10.72 -15.58 5.44
CA SER A 47 -9.59 -16.41 5.83
C SER A 47 -9.44 -17.68 4.99
N LYS A 48 -10.54 -18.24 4.47
CA LYS A 48 -10.49 -19.41 3.58
C LYS A 48 -9.76 -19.06 2.29
N ARG A 49 -10.10 -17.91 1.71
CA ARG A 49 -9.53 -17.46 0.44
C ARG A 49 -8.12 -16.89 0.59
N TRP A 50 -7.83 -16.24 1.72
CA TRP A 50 -6.51 -15.72 2.05
C TRP A 50 -5.52 -16.78 2.54
N GLY A 51 -5.97 -17.91 3.08
CA GLY A 51 -5.08 -18.92 3.67
C GLY A 51 -4.03 -19.48 2.71
N GLY A 52 -4.31 -19.56 1.40
CA GLY A 52 -3.30 -19.87 0.37
C GLY A 52 -2.29 -18.74 0.17
N LEU A 53 -2.79 -17.52 0.00
CA LEU A 53 -1.99 -16.31 -0.24
C LEU A 53 -1.05 -16.01 0.93
N VAL A 54 -1.54 -16.12 2.16
CA VAL A 54 -0.74 -15.95 3.39
C VAL A 54 0.40 -16.97 3.43
N ARG A 55 0.20 -18.21 2.96
CA ARG A 55 1.25 -19.23 2.88
C ARG A 55 2.28 -18.94 1.79
N GLU A 56 1.90 -18.31 0.68
CA GLU A 56 2.87 -17.81 -0.32
C GLU A 56 3.78 -16.73 0.27
N GLY A 57 3.23 -15.88 1.14
CA GLY A 57 3.96 -14.89 1.91
C GLY A 57 4.28 -13.61 1.15
N LEU A 58 4.79 -12.61 1.87
CA LEU A 58 4.95 -11.24 1.35
C LEU A 58 5.94 -11.12 0.19
N ASN A 59 6.90 -12.03 0.08
CA ASN A 59 7.84 -12.08 -1.03
C ASN A 59 7.18 -12.38 -2.39
N GLU A 60 5.94 -12.88 -2.40
CA GLU A 60 5.12 -13.02 -3.61
C GLU A 60 4.00 -11.98 -3.67
N LEU A 61 3.30 -11.75 -2.55
CA LEU A 61 2.12 -10.88 -2.53
C LEU A 61 2.46 -9.43 -2.85
N VAL A 62 3.49 -8.85 -2.21
CA VAL A 62 3.82 -7.43 -2.40
C VAL A 62 4.32 -7.14 -3.83
N PRO A 63 5.28 -7.89 -4.41
CA PRO A 63 5.68 -7.67 -5.79
C PRO A 63 4.53 -7.83 -6.79
N THR A 64 3.61 -8.76 -6.52
CA THR A 64 2.40 -8.95 -7.34
C THR A 64 1.47 -7.75 -7.26
N ALA A 65 1.29 -7.13 -6.09
CA ALA A 65 0.55 -5.88 -5.95
C ALA A 65 1.23 -4.69 -6.64
N LEU A 66 2.56 -4.59 -6.53
CA LEU A 66 3.34 -3.53 -7.16
C LEU A 66 3.28 -3.57 -8.70
N ARG A 67 3.27 -4.77 -9.29
CA ARG A 67 3.24 -4.94 -10.76
C ARG A 67 1.85 -5.13 -11.35
N GLY A 68 0.87 -5.52 -10.54
CA GLY A 68 -0.47 -5.91 -10.98
C GLY A 68 -0.56 -7.39 -11.37
N ILE A 69 -1.78 -7.94 -11.37
CA ILE A 69 -2.07 -9.32 -11.78
C ILE A 69 -3.51 -9.44 -12.27
N ARG A 70 -3.71 -10.04 -13.44
CA ARG A 70 -5.04 -10.22 -14.05
C ARG A 70 -5.78 -8.88 -14.11
N GLN A 71 -6.93 -8.77 -13.43
CA GLN A 71 -7.75 -7.56 -13.35
C GLN A 71 -7.28 -6.55 -12.31
N MET A 72 -6.29 -6.90 -11.48
CA MET A 72 -5.75 -6.00 -10.46
C MET A 72 -4.64 -5.14 -11.09
N PRO A 73 -4.81 -3.81 -11.21
CA PRO A 73 -3.80 -2.95 -11.80
C PRO A 73 -2.56 -2.82 -10.90
N ALA A 74 -1.45 -2.37 -11.47
CA ALA A 74 -0.26 -2.03 -10.70
C ALA A 74 -0.58 -1.03 -9.58
N LYS A 75 -0.07 -1.28 -8.37
CA LYS A 75 -0.32 -0.48 -7.16
C LYS A 75 -1.82 -0.30 -6.85
N GLY A 76 -2.66 -1.28 -7.22
CA GLY A 76 -4.11 -1.20 -7.05
C GLY A 76 -4.78 -0.12 -7.90
N GLY A 77 -4.11 0.38 -8.95
CA GLY A 77 -4.61 1.44 -9.81
C GLY A 77 -4.27 2.85 -9.33
N ASN A 78 -3.54 3.00 -8.23
CA ASN A 78 -3.13 4.30 -7.70
C ASN A 78 -1.61 4.50 -7.86
N PRO A 79 -1.15 5.20 -8.91
CA PRO A 79 0.27 5.43 -9.14
C PRO A 79 0.91 6.36 -8.10
N ALA A 80 0.11 7.11 -7.33
CA ALA A 80 0.59 8.03 -6.31
C ALA A 80 1.01 7.34 -5.02
N LEU A 81 0.60 6.07 -4.79
CA LEU A 81 1.05 5.34 -3.61
C LEU A 81 2.55 5.11 -3.68
N SER A 82 3.25 5.19 -2.54
CA SER A 82 4.62 4.70 -2.41
C SER A 82 4.64 3.17 -2.36
N ASP A 83 5.82 2.56 -2.50
CA ASP A 83 5.93 1.10 -2.41
C ASP A 83 5.74 0.59 -0.99
N LEU A 84 6.13 1.42 -0.02
CA LEU A 84 5.86 1.21 1.39
C LEU A 84 4.36 1.21 1.66
N GLU A 85 3.62 2.20 1.16
CA GLU A 85 2.16 2.27 1.27
C GLU A 85 1.49 1.02 0.65
N VAL A 86 1.90 0.60 -0.54
CA VAL A 86 1.37 -0.64 -1.15
C VAL A 86 1.67 -1.86 -0.29
N ALA A 87 2.90 -2.00 0.22
CA ALA A 87 3.28 -3.12 1.07
C ALA A 87 2.45 -3.16 2.35
N ARG A 88 2.24 -2.01 3.01
CA ARG A 88 1.39 -1.89 4.20
C ARG A 88 -0.06 -2.27 3.91
N GLY A 89 -0.62 -1.86 2.78
CA GLY A 89 -1.97 -2.27 2.36
C GLY A 89 -2.08 -3.78 2.18
N VAL A 90 -1.10 -4.41 1.53
CA VAL A 90 -1.04 -5.88 1.39
C VAL A 90 -0.94 -6.57 2.75
N ILE A 91 -0.09 -6.07 3.66
CA ILE A 91 0.09 -6.62 5.01
C ILE A 91 -1.20 -6.53 5.81
N PHE A 92 -1.87 -5.38 5.78
CA PHE A 92 -3.16 -5.18 6.45
C PHE A 92 -4.19 -6.23 5.99
N MET A 93 -4.33 -6.40 4.67
CA MET A 93 -5.29 -7.34 4.09
C MET A 93 -4.92 -8.81 4.38
N ALA A 94 -3.64 -9.15 4.25
CA ALA A 94 -3.16 -10.50 4.54
C ALA A 94 -3.33 -10.86 6.02
N ASN A 95 -3.08 -9.92 6.94
CA ASN A 95 -3.29 -10.11 8.36
C ASN A 95 -4.76 -10.26 8.72
N ALA A 96 -5.65 -9.45 8.13
CA ALA A 96 -7.09 -9.66 8.26
C ALA A 96 -7.53 -11.04 7.74
N GLY A 97 -6.83 -11.58 6.74
CA GLY A 97 -7.03 -12.93 6.21
C GLY A 97 -6.42 -14.07 7.05
N GLY A 98 -5.81 -13.78 8.21
CA GLY A 98 -5.21 -14.77 9.10
C GLY A 98 -3.67 -14.80 9.10
N GLY A 99 -3.03 -13.88 8.37
CA GLY A 99 -1.58 -13.64 8.47
C GLY A 99 -1.16 -12.97 9.78
N LYS A 100 0.14 -13.01 10.07
CA LYS A 100 0.78 -12.33 11.21
C LYS A 100 2.08 -11.66 10.77
N PHE A 101 1.98 -10.79 9.78
CA PHE A 101 3.12 -10.09 9.21
C PHE A 101 3.35 -8.75 9.91
N SER A 102 4.62 -8.42 10.11
CA SER A 102 5.07 -7.15 10.69
C SER A 102 5.22 -6.06 9.63
N GLU A 103 5.39 -4.83 10.11
CA GLU A 103 5.80 -3.67 9.30
C GLU A 103 7.04 -3.99 8.45
N PRO A 104 7.09 -3.60 7.17
CA PRO A 104 8.20 -3.94 6.30
C PRO A 104 9.40 -3.02 6.56
N THR A 105 10.61 -3.58 6.43
CA THR A 105 11.84 -2.79 6.49
C THR A 105 12.14 -2.12 5.14
N PRO A 106 12.98 -1.07 5.10
CA PRO A 106 13.44 -0.51 3.83
C PRO A 106 14.09 -1.54 2.90
N ALA A 107 14.80 -2.54 3.46
CA ALA A 107 15.39 -3.63 2.69
C ALA A 107 14.33 -4.55 2.06
N ASP A 108 13.20 -4.77 2.72
CA ASP A 108 12.07 -5.50 2.16
C ASP A 108 11.47 -4.77 0.97
N ILE A 109 11.25 -3.46 1.12
CA ILE A 109 10.72 -2.61 0.04
C ILE A 109 11.63 -2.66 -1.19
N ALA A 110 12.94 -2.46 -0.99
CA ALA A 110 13.92 -2.51 -2.09
C ALA A 110 13.93 -3.87 -2.79
N ARG A 111 13.89 -4.97 -2.03
CA ARG A 111 13.84 -6.33 -2.56
C ARG A 111 12.57 -6.59 -3.36
N TRP A 112 11.42 -6.19 -2.84
CA TRP A 112 10.13 -6.41 -3.52
C TRP A 112 9.98 -5.58 -4.78
N ARG A 113 10.44 -4.32 -4.78
CA ARG A 113 10.51 -3.49 -5.99
C ARG A 113 11.35 -4.16 -7.08
N LYS A 114 12.59 -4.57 -6.75
CA LYS A 114 13.47 -5.27 -7.69
C LYS A 114 12.79 -6.51 -8.30
N LYS A 115 12.09 -7.29 -7.49
CA LYS A 115 11.36 -8.48 -7.95
C LYS A 115 10.16 -8.14 -8.84
N ALA A 116 9.40 -7.10 -8.48
CA ALA A 116 8.28 -6.62 -9.29
C ALA A 116 8.75 -6.19 -10.68
N ASP A 117 9.85 -5.46 -10.76
CA ASP A 117 10.41 -4.95 -12.01
C ASP A 117 11.02 -6.08 -12.87
N ALA A 118 11.67 -7.06 -12.25
CA ALA A 118 12.20 -8.24 -12.97
C ALA A 118 11.09 -9.08 -13.61
N SER A 119 9.91 -9.13 -12.98
CA SER A 119 8.76 -9.92 -13.46
C SER A 119 8.03 -9.26 -14.64
N LYS A 120 8.21 -7.95 -14.86
CA LYS A 120 7.64 -7.24 -16.02
C LYS A 120 8.41 -7.48 -17.32
N LYS A 121 9.65 -7.99 -17.22
CA LYS A 121 10.53 -8.25 -18.38
C LYS A 121 10.29 -9.64 -19.01
N LYS A 122 9.36 -10.41 -18.46
CA LYS A 122 8.95 -11.73 -18.93
C LYS A 122 7.59 -11.62 -19.58
#